data_AF-A0A1G9EA75-F1
#
_entry.id   AF-A0A1G9EA75-F1
#
_cell.length_a   1.000
_cell.length_b   1.000
_cell.length_c   1.000
_cell.angle_alpha   90.00
_cell.angle_beta   90.00
_cell.angle_gamma   90.00
#
_symmetry.space_group_name_H-M   'P 1'
#
loop_
_entity.id
_entity.type
_entity.pdbx_description
1 polymer ?
#
loop_
_entity_poly.entity_id
_entity_poly.type
_entity_poly.pdbx_seq_one_letter_code
_entity_poly.pdbx_strand_id
1 'polypeptide(L)'
;MTSEQKRELRKLAQLAHALAERSMATLAQAEARHRALAEEIAQLRDQARPGRAPGSREAPISGRWAEEALAAERHRRWCACRIASLTAELETTTNALAKARAEAAHAHGRAEVLKMLVKGGQPGTGR
;
A
#
# COMPACT_ATOMS: atom_id res chain seq x y z
N MET A 1 -0.66 37.44 24.08
CA MET A 1 -0.48 37.10 22.65
C MET A 1 -0.95 38.28 21.81
N THR A 2 -0.06 38.87 21.00
CA THR A 2 -0.35 40.03 20.16
C THR A 2 -1.28 39.65 18.99
N SER A 3 -1.88 40.65 18.34
CA SER A 3 -2.71 40.44 17.13
C SER A 3 -1.92 39.79 15.99
N GLU A 4 -0.63 40.13 15.88
CA GLU A 4 0.31 39.54 14.93
C GLU A 4 0.59 38.07 15.21
N GLN A 5 0.90 37.71 16.47
CA GLN A 5 1.09 36.32 16.89
C GLN A 5 -0.15 35.45 16.64
N LYS A 6 -1.36 35.99 16.86
CA LYS A 6 -2.63 35.32 16.52
C LYS A 6 -2.75 35.06 15.02
N ARG A 7 -2.33 35.99 14.18
CA ARG A 7 -2.37 35.86 12.72
C ARG A 7 -1.37 34.82 12.23
N GLU A 8 -0.16 34.82 12.76
CA GLU A 8 0.87 33.82 12.44
C GLU A 8 0.45 32.42 12.86
N LEU A 9 -0.09 32.26 14.07
CA LEU A 9 -0.56 30.96 14.56
C LEU A 9 -1.67 30.37 13.66
N ARG A 10 -2.58 31.21 13.15
CA ARG A 10 -3.61 30.78 12.19
C ARG A 10 -3.00 30.31 10.86
N LYS A 11 -1.99 31.03 10.34
CA LYS A 11 -1.27 30.62 9.12
C LYS A 11 -0.56 29.28 9.32
N LEU A 12 0.11 29.09 10.47
CA LEU A 12 0.75 27.82 10.81
C LEU A 12 -0.26 26.67 10.92
N ALA A 13 -1.43 26.91 11.53
CA ALA A 13 -2.49 25.91 11.61
C ALA A 13 -3.03 25.53 10.22
N GLN A 14 -3.21 26.51 9.32
CA GLN A 14 -3.62 26.26 7.93
C GLN A 14 -2.59 25.42 7.17
N LEU A 15 -1.30 25.76 7.29
CA LEU A 15 -0.21 25.00 6.67
C LEU A 15 -0.12 23.57 7.22
N ALA A 16 -0.26 23.40 8.53
CA ALA A 16 -0.25 22.09 9.16
C ALA A 16 -1.43 21.22 8.72
N HIS A 17 -2.62 21.81 8.55
CA HIS A 17 -3.78 21.11 8.03
C HIS A 17 -3.55 20.65 6.59
N ALA A 18 -3.07 21.53 5.71
CA ALA A 18 -2.76 21.17 4.32
C ALA A 18 -1.67 20.08 4.23
N LEU A 19 -0.67 20.10 5.12
CA LEU A 19 0.33 19.04 5.22
C LEU A 19 -0.27 17.72 5.70
N ALA A 20 -1.21 17.76 6.65
CA ALA A 20 -1.93 16.57 7.12
C ALA A 20 -2.77 15.96 5.99
N GLU A 21 -3.54 16.76 5.25
CA GLU A 21 -4.29 16.28 4.08
C GLU A 21 -3.39 15.65 3.02
N ARG A 22 -2.27 16.30 2.68
CA ARG A 22 -1.29 15.76 1.74
C ARG A 22 -0.70 14.44 2.23
N SER A 23 -0.35 14.34 3.51
CA SER A 23 0.21 13.11 4.08
C SER A 23 -0.80 11.95 4.08
N MET A 24 -2.09 12.24 4.32
CA MET A 24 -3.16 11.25 4.22
C MET A 24 -3.38 10.79 2.78
N ALA A 25 -3.27 11.69 1.80
CA ALA A 25 -3.34 11.34 0.38
C ALA A 25 -2.18 10.43 -0.03
N THR A 26 -0.95 10.74 0.39
CA THR A 26 0.23 9.88 0.17
C THR A 26 0.04 8.50 0.81
N LEU A 27 -0.48 8.45 2.03
CA LEU A 27 -0.81 7.19 2.71
C LEU A 27 -1.84 6.37 1.91
N ALA A 28 -2.93 6.98 1.45
CA ALA A 28 -3.94 6.30 0.65
C ALA A 28 -3.36 5.74 -0.65
N GLN A 29 -2.47 6.48 -1.34
CA GLN A 29 -1.79 6.01 -2.53
C GLN A 29 -0.86 4.81 -2.23
N ALA A 30 -0.10 4.87 -1.14
CA ALA A 30 0.76 3.78 -0.71
C ALA A 30 -0.03 2.52 -0.37
N GLU A 31 -1.18 2.65 0.31
CA GLU A 31 -2.07 1.54 0.61
C GLU A 31 -2.71 0.92 -0.63
N ALA A 32 -3.09 1.75 -1.60
CA ALA A 32 -3.60 1.27 -2.88
C ALA A 32 -2.54 0.48 -3.65
N ARG A 33 -1.30 0.98 -3.70
CA ARG A 33 -0.18 0.27 -4.35
C ARG A 33 0.13 -1.06 -3.67
N HIS A 34 0.20 -1.08 -2.34
CA HIS A 34 0.44 -2.30 -1.57
C HIS A 34 -0.66 -3.36 -1.81
N ARG A 35 -1.93 -2.94 -1.81
CA ARG A 35 -3.07 -3.83 -2.12
C ARG A 35 -2.99 -4.40 -3.54
N ALA A 36 -2.73 -3.56 -4.54
CA ALA A 36 -2.61 -4.00 -5.93
C ALA A 36 -1.50 -5.06 -6.12
N LEU A 37 -0.33 -4.86 -5.49
CA LEU A 37 0.75 -5.84 -5.54
C LEU A 37 0.38 -7.17 -4.88
N ALA A 38 -0.27 -7.12 -3.71
CA ALA A 38 -0.73 -8.33 -3.02
C ALA A 38 -1.77 -9.11 -3.85
N GLU A 39 -2.68 -8.40 -4.52
CA GLU A 39 -3.67 -8.99 -5.42
C GLU A 39 -3.01 -9.62 -6.67
N GLU A 40 -2.06 -8.94 -7.32
CA GLU A 40 -1.32 -9.47 -8.48
C GLU A 40 -0.56 -10.76 -8.09
N ILE A 41 0.07 -10.79 -6.92
CA ILE A 41 0.73 -11.99 -6.39
C ILE A 41 -0.28 -13.12 -6.16
N ALA A 42 -1.44 -12.83 -5.57
CA ALA A 42 -2.48 -13.84 -5.35
C ALA A 42 -2.98 -14.43 -6.67
N GLN A 43 -3.25 -13.59 -7.66
CA GLN A 43 -3.69 -14.03 -9.00
C GLN A 43 -2.63 -14.90 -9.69
N LEU A 44 -1.35 -14.54 -9.62
CA LEU A 44 -0.27 -15.34 -10.19
C LEU A 44 -0.09 -16.68 -9.47
N ARG A 45 -0.31 -16.72 -8.15
CA ARG A 45 -0.31 -17.98 -7.39
C ARG A 45 -1.43 -18.90 -7.82
N ASP A 46 -2.63 -18.35 -8.07
CA ASP A 46 -3.76 -19.11 -8.59
C ASP A 46 -3.50 -19.63 -10.01
N GLN A 47 -2.87 -18.84 -10.87
CA GLN A 47 -2.46 -19.25 -12.23
C GLN A 47 -1.38 -20.34 -12.21
N ALA A 48 -0.46 -20.30 -11.24
CA ALA A 48 0.63 -21.28 -11.12
C ALA A 48 0.18 -22.61 -10.50
N ARG A 49 -1.04 -22.70 -9.94
CA ARG A 49 -1.53 -23.88 -9.23
C ARG A 49 -1.77 -25.04 -10.21
N PRO A 50 -1.07 -26.18 -10.05
CA PRO A 50 -1.32 -27.35 -10.87
C PRO A 50 -2.71 -27.91 -10.54
N GLY A 51 -3.63 -27.91 -11.51
CA GLY A 51 -4.94 -28.58 -11.34
C GLY A 51 -6.17 -27.94 -11.97
N ARG A 52 -6.08 -26.84 -12.72
CA ARG A 52 -7.24 -26.29 -13.46
C ARG A 52 -7.24 -26.61 -14.96
N ALA A 53 -6.63 -27.73 -15.35
CA ALA A 53 -6.87 -28.32 -16.67
C ALA A 53 -8.17 -29.13 -16.60
N PRO A 54 -9.21 -28.84 -17.41
CA PRO A 54 -10.38 -29.70 -17.50
C PRO A 54 -9.96 -31.01 -18.18
N GLY A 55 -9.94 -32.11 -17.42
CA GLY A 55 -9.76 -33.46 -17.99
C GLY A 55 -8.44 -34.12 -17.64
N SER A 56 -8.25 -34.50 -16.36
CA SER A 56 -7.41 -35.65 -16.03
C SER A 56 -8.16 -36.92 -16.42
N ARG A 57 -8.14 -37.26 -17.70
CA ARG A 57 -8.49 -38.60 -18.17
C ARG A 57 -7.28 -39.12 -18.93
N GLU A 58 -6.81 -40.29 -18.50
CA GLU A 58 -5.69 -41.05 -19.07
C GLU A 58 -5.79 -41.03 -20.61
N ALA A 59 -4.98 -40.17 -21.25
CA ALA A 59 -4.86 -40.12 -22.70
C ALA A 59 -3.43 -40.55 -23.08
N PRO A 60 -3.26 -41.37 -24.14
CA PRO A 60 -1.95 -41.82 -24.56
C PRO A 60 -1.09 -40.62 -24.92
N ILE A 61 0.17 -40.63 -24.48
CA ILE A 61 1.16 -39.57 -24.69
C ILE A 61 1.40 -39.41 -26.20
N SER A 62 0.63 -38.54 -26.85
CA SER A 62 0.93 -38.01 -28.18
C SER A 62 1.79 -36.75 -28.02
N GLY A 63 2.67 -36.46 -28.99
CA GLY A 63 3.63 -35.33 -28.91
C GLY A 63 3.00 -33.98 -28.56
N ARG A 64 1.72 -33.78 -28.86
CA ARG A 64 0.93 -32.59 -28.50
C ARG A 64 0.75 -32.39 -26.99
N TRP A 65 0.59 -33.48 -26.22
CA TRP A 65 0.48 -33.41 -24.75
C TRP A 65 1.82 -33.07 -24.09
N ALA A 66 2.93 -33.49 -24.70
CA ALA A 66 4.27 -33.13 -24.23
C ALA A 66 4.56 -31.64 -24.45
N GLU A 67 4.14 -31.06 -25.58
CA GLU A 67 4.24 -29.62 -25.84
C GLU A 67 3.36 -28.79 -24.89
N GLU A 68 2.12 -29.21 -24.64
CA GLU A 68 1.22 -28.55 -23.69
C GLU A 68 1.78 -28.61 -22.25
N ALA A 69 2.36 -29.74 -21.84
CA ALA A 69 3.02 -29.89 -20.55
C ALA A 69 4.27 -28.99 -20.42
N LEU A 70 5.07 -28.88 -21.47
CA LEU A 70 6.23 -27.97 -21.52
C LEU A 70 5.80 -26.50 -21.48
N ALA A 71 4.72 -26.13 -22.16
CA ALA A 71 4.15 -24.78 -22.13
C ALA A 71 3.62 -24.44 -20.73
N ALA A 72 2.90 -25.36 -20.08
CA ALA A 72 2.43 -25.20 -18.71
C ALA A 72 3.59 -25.07 -17.71
N GLU A 73 4.67 -25.83 -17.88
CA GLU A 73 5.86 -25.70 -17.05
C GLU A 73 6.57 -24.35 -17.24
N ARG A 74 6.73 -23.89 -18.50
CA ARG A 74 7.30 -22.56 -18.78
C ARG A 74 6.46 -21.44 -18.17
N HIS A 75 5.13 -21.54 -18.27
CA HIS A 75 4.22 -20.56 -17.68
C HIS A 75 4.33 -20.55 -16.15
N ARG A 76 4.37 -21.73 -15.49
CA ARG A 76 4.57 -21.83 -14.03
C ARG A 76 5.89 -21.19 -13.59
N ARG A 77 6.98 -21.43 -14.32
CA ARG A 77 8.28 -20.79 -14.05
C ARG A 77 8.22 -19.29 -14.21
N TRP A 78 7.55 -18.81 -15.26
CA TRP A 78 7.34 -17.37 -15.46
C TRP A 78 6.54 -16.75 -14.30
N CYS A 79 5.44 -17.38 -13.88
CA CYS A 79 4.66 -16.94 -12.71
C CYS A 79 5.53 -16.90 -11.45
N ALA A 80 6.35 -17.93 -11.21
CA ALA A 80 7.25 -17.97 -10.05
C ALA A 80 8.26 -16.81 -10.05
N CYS A 81 8.91 -16.55 -11.19
CA CYS A 81 9.83 -15.41 -11.32
C CYS A 81 9.11 -14.07 -11.11
N ARG A 82 7.90 -13.92 -11.66
CA ARG A 82 7.11 -12.69 -11.51
C ARG A 82 6.66 -12.49 -10.06
N ILE A 83 6.21 -13.54 -9.38
CA ILE A 83 5.86 -13.52 -7.95
C ILE A 83 7.07 -13.10 -7.11
N ALA A 84 8.26 -13.65 -7.38
CA ALA A 84 9.47 -13.28 -6.66
C ALA A 84 9.79 -11.78 -6.82
N SER A 85 9.72 -11.26 -8.06
CA SER A 85 9.92 -9.84 -8.34
C SER A 85 8.89 -8.94 -7.63
N LEU A 86 7.62 -9.32 -7.67
CA LEU A 86 6.54 -8.57 -7.02
C LEU A 86 6.63 -8.64 -5.50
N THR A 87 7.13 -9.75 -4.94
CA THR A 87 7.30 -9.90 -3.49
C THR A 87 8.39 -8.94 -2.99
N ALA A 88 9.50 -8.81 -3.71
CA ALA A 88 10.52 -7.80 -3.40
C ALA A 88 9.95 -6.38 -3.49
N GLU A 89 9.11 -6.09 -4.50
CA GLU A 89 8.42 -4.80 -4.59
C GLU A 89 7.44 -4.60 -3.43
N LEU A 90 6.71 -5.64 -3.02
CA LEU A 90 5.79 -5.60 -1.88
C LEU A 90 6.53 -5.27 -0.57
N GLU A 91 7.71 -5.84 -0.34
CA GLU A 91 8.54 -5.54 0.83
C GLU A 91 8.96 -4.05 0.85
N THR A 92 9.42 -3.53 -0.29
CA THR A 92 9.79 -2.11 -0.39
C THR A 92 8.59 -1.17 -0.16
N THR A 93 7.43 -1.50 -0.72
CA THR A 93 6.20 -0.72 -0.54
C THR A 93 5.63 -0.85 0.88
N THR A 94 5.83 -1.98 1.55
CA THR A 94 5.48 -2.15 2.98
C THR A 94 6.26 -1.19 3.87
N ASN A 95 7.57 -1.05 3.63
CA ASN A 95 8.41 -0.10 4.35
C ASN A 95 7.99 1.35 4.06
N ALA A 96 7.70 1.68 2.80
CA ALA A 96 7.20 2.99 2.40
C ALA A 96 5.84 3.31 3.06
N LEU A 97 4.95 2.32 3.14
CA LEU A 97 3.66 2.44 3.80
C LEU A 97 3.80 2.71 5.30
N ALA A 98 4.69 1.99 5.99
CA ALA A 98 4.96 2.22 7.41
C ALA A 98 5.46 3.66 7.66
N LYS A 99 6.36 4.15 6.81
CA LYS A 99 6.84 5.53 6.85
C LYS A 99 5.72 6.54 6.60
N ALA A 100 4.90 6.33 5.57
CA ALA A 100 3.77 7.20 5.24
C ALA A 100 2.74 7.26 6.39
N ARG A 101 2.49 6.13 7.07
CA ARG A 101 1.61 6.08 8.26
C ARG A 101 2.14 6.93 9.40
N ALA A 102 3.44 6.81 9.70
CA ALA A 102 4.07 7.62 10.74
C ALA A 102 4.01 9.11 10.40
N GLU A 103 4.36 9.48 9.16
CA GLU A 103 4.30 10.87 8.69
C GLU A 103 2.89 11.46 8.75
N ALA A 104 1.88 10.68 8.35
CA ALA A 104 0.49 11.09 8.42
C ALA A 104 0.01 11.30 9.86
N ALA A 105 0.35 10.38 10.77
CA ALA A 105 0.03 10.51 12.19
C ALA A 105 0.69 11.75 12.81
N HIS A 106 1.97 12.01 12.51
CA HIS A 106 2.68 13.20 12.98
C HIS A 106 2.11 14.50 12.41
N ALA A 107 1.78 14.53 11.11
CA ALA A 107 1.19 15.71 10.48
C ALA A 107 -0.20 16.02 11.05
N HIS A 108 -1.03 14.99 11.22
CA HIS A 108 -2.35 15.10 11.84
C HIS A 108 -2.27 15.59 13.28
N GLY A 109 -1.39 15.00 14.10
CA GLY A 109 -1.17 15.41 15.48
C GLY A 109 -0.72 16.88 15.60
N ARG A 110 0.21 17.33 14.73
CA ARG A 110 0.61 18.75 14.68
C ARG A 110 -0.53 19.68 14.30
N ALA A 111 -1.36 19.29 13.33
CA ALA A 111 -2.51 20.07 12.90
C ALA A 111 -3.53 20.23 14.05
N GLU A 112 -3.82 19.16 14.79
CA GLU A 112 -4.74 19.22 15.93
C GLU A 112 -4.20 20.07 17.08
N VAL A 113 -2.90 19.95 17.41
CA VAL A 113 -2.26 20.82 18.42
C VAL A 113 -2.36 22.29 18.03
N LEU A 114 -2.01 22.64 16.79
CA LEU A 114 -2.08 24.03 16.32
C LEU A 114 -3.52 24.56 16.30
N LYS A 115 -4.49 23.73 15.92
CA LYS A 115 -5.91 24.06 15.97
C LYS A 115 -6.40 24.32 17.41
N MET A 116 -5.95 23.53 18.39
CA MET A 116 -6.26 23.77 19.81
C MET A 116 -5.68 25.09 20.30
N LEU A 117 -4.41 25.37 19.96
CA LEU A 117 -3.74 26.63 20.30
C LEU A 117 -4.44 27.85 19.68
N VAL A 118 -4.92 27.74 18.43
CA VAL A 118 -5.71 28.81 17.78
C VAL A 118 -7.03 29.04 18.50
N LYS A 119 -7.69 27.97 18.99
CA LYS A 119 -8.98 28.03 19.71
C LYS A 119 -8.83 28.46 21.17
N GLY A 120 -7.62 28.56 21.70
CA GLY A 120 -7.37 28.87 23.11
C GLY A 120 -7.62 27.69 24.07
N GLY A 121 -7.72 26.46 23.56
CA GLY A 121 -7.86 25.27 24.38
C GLY A 121 -6.50 24.75 24.84
N GLN A 122 -6.32 24.55 26.16
CA GLN A 122 -5.15 23.85 26.68
C GLN A 122 -5.21 22.35 26.30
N PRO A 123 -4.11 21.76 25.80
CA PRO A 123 -4.03 20.31 25.65
C PRO A 123 -3.88 19.67 27.03
N GLY A 124 -4.96 19.05 27.53
CA GLY A 124 -4.90 18.13 28.68
C GLY A 124 -5.25 18.73 30.04
N THR A 125 -6.55 18.79 30.36
CA THR A 125 -7.09 18.48 31.70
C THR A 125 -8.43 17.76 31.54
N GLY A 126 -8.41 16.61 30.86
CA GLY A 126 -9.50 15.63 30.93
C GLY A 126 -9.18 14.67 32.07
N ARG A 127 -9.98 14.73 33.14
CA ARG A 127 -9.99 13.76 34.25
C ARG A 127 -10.32 12.35 33.77
#